data_AF-A0A7V6IVA8-F1
#
_entry.id   AF-A0A7V6IVA8-F1
#
_cell.length_a   1.000
_cell.length_b   1.000
_cell.length_c   1.000
_cell.angle_alpha   90.00
_cell.angle_beta   90.00
_cell.angle_gamma   90.00
#
_symmetry.space_group_name_H-M   'P 1'
#
loop_
_entity.id
_entity.type
_entity.pdbx_description
1 polymer ?
#
loop_
_entity_poly.entity_id
_entity_poly.type
_entity_poly.pdbx_seq_one_letter_code
_entity_poly.pdbx_strand_id
1 'polypeptide(L)'
;MNKQKFLNEIKANLKDFKKDEVKRIIEYYDEMINDKIEMGICEEDAIRSLGDVNDITTEIKTNLLGERSNNKATNSLKNFLLILGICTSPVLLPIGIIFTVLFFLILILIATLFLSIGVTSISLFVFGIVNSIEMIMIGENIGIIMILLGLSFIIGSFLSYLTLQLYNVGKVILNYINKLFLKIIKRKRVVNNV
;
A
#
# COMPACT_ATOMS: atom_id res chain seq x y z
N MET A 1 -41.03 -17.80 -43.74
CA MET A 1 -40.19 -18.76 -42.97
C MET A 1 -41.04 -19.32 -41.83
N ASN A 2 -40.77 -20.53 -41.33
CA ASN A 2 -41.47 -21.07 -40.16
C ASN A 2 -40.79 -20.56 -38.87
N LYS A 3 -41.54 -20.43 -37.78
CA LYS A 3 -41.18 -20.01 -36.42
C LYS A 3 -39.90 -20.66 -35.92
N GLN A 4 -39.75 -21.97 -36.13
CA GLN A 4 -38.54 -22.68 -35.71
C GLN A 4 -37.29 -22.19 -36.44
N LYS A 5 -37.40 -21.84 -37.73
CA LYS A 5 -36.27 -21.28 -38.50
C LYS A 5 -35.95 -19.86 -38.03
N PHE A 6 -36.97 -19.04 -37.80
CA PHE A 6 -36.84 -17.66 -37.30
C PHE A 6 -36.08 -17.60 -35.95
N LEU A 7 -36.52 -18.39 -34.96
CA LEU A 7 -35.88 -18.41 -33.64
C LEU A 7 -34.46 -18.98 -33.68
N ASN A 8 -34.20 -19.97 -34.55
CA ASN A 8 -32.86 -20.50 -34.75
C ASN A 8 -31.91 -19.48 -35.39
N GLU A 9 -32.39 -18.64 -36.31
CA GLU A 9 -31.59 -17.56 -36.89
C GLU A 9 -31.26 -16.47 -35.87
N ILE A 10 -32.21 -16.09 -35.00
CA ILE A 10 -31.93 -15.17 -33.87
C ILE A 10 -30.87 -15.76 -32.95
N LYS A 11 -31.00 -17.04 -32.58
CA LYS A 11 -30.05 -17.76 -31.72
C LYS A 11 -28.66 -17.84 -32.33
N ALA A 12 -28.56 -18.12 -33.63
CA ALA A 12 -27.29 -18.19 -34.36
C ALA A 12 -26.60 -16.83 -34.44
N ASN A 13 -27.36 -15.76 -34.67
CA ASN A 13 -26.86 -14.38 -34.73
C ASN A 13 -26.40 -13.83 -33.38
N LEU A 14 -26.92 -14.36 -32.27
CA LEU A 14 -26.60 -13.96 -30.89
C LEU A 14 -25.67 -14.95 -30.15
N LYS A 15 -24.98 -15.84 -30.87
CA LYS A 15 -24.09 -16.87 -30.27
C LYS A 15 -22.99 -16.32 -29.36
N ASP A 16 -22.57 -15.07 -29.56
CA ASP A 16 -21.50 -14.41 -28.80
C ASP A 16 -21.99 -13.77 -27.48
N PHE A 17 -23.29 -13.85 -27.19
CA PHE A 17 -23.91 -13.32 -25.97
C PHE A 17 -24.11 -14.40 -24.89
N LYS A 18 -24.41 -13.98 -23.65
CA LYS A 18 -24.61 -14.92 -22.54
C LYS A 18 -25.84 -15.78 -22.81
N LYS A 19 -25.73 -17.08 -22.51
CA LYS A 19 -26.81 -18.05 -22.75
C LYS A 19 -28.15 -17.63 -22.11
N ASP A 20 -28.11 -17.04 -20.92
CA ASP A 20 -29.33 -16.59 -20.22
C ASP A 20 -29.99 -15.37 -20.87
N GLU A 21 -29.20 -14.46 -21.46
CA GLU A 21 -29.71 -13.31 -22.21
C GLU A 21 -30.37 -13.79 -23.51
N VAL A 22 -29.68 -14.67 -24.24
CA VAL A 22 -30.18 -15.27 -25.49
C VAL A 22 -31.48 -16.05 -25.24
N LYS A 23 -31.58 -16.79 -24.12
CA LYS A 23 -32.79 -17.55 -23.78
C LYS A 23 -34.01 -16.65 -23.59
N ARG A 24 -33.86 -15.56 -22.83
CA ARG A 24 -34.95 -14.59 -22.60
C ARG A 24 -35.44 -13.92 -23.88
N ILE A 25 -34.51 -13.58 -24.77
CA ILE A 25 -34.84 -12.99 -26.08
C ILE A 25 -35.63 -13.99 -26.94
N ILE A 26 -35.21 -15.26 -26.98
CA ILE A 26 -35.92 -16.30 -27.72
C ILE A 26 -37.33 -16.51 -27.15
N GLU A 27 -37.47 -16.57 -25.82
CA GLU A 27 -38.77 -16.73 -25.14
C GLU A 27 -39.72 -15.56 -25.47
N TYR A 28 -39.22 -14.32 -25.48
CA TYR A 28 -40.00 -13.13 -25.83
C TYR A 28 -40.56 -13.18 -27.26
N TYR A 29 -39.73 -13.53 -28.24
CA TYR A 29 -40.20 -13.66 -29.63
C TYR A 29 -41.07 -14.89 -29.85
N ASP A 30 -40.87 -15.97 -29.08
CA ASP A 30 -41.75 -17.15 -29.12
C ASP A 30 -43.17 -16.78 -28.65
N GLU A 31 -43.28 -16.04 -27.54
CA GLU A 31 -44.54 -15.53 -26.98
C GLU A 31 -45.23 -14.55 -27.95
N MET A 32 -44.50 -13.56 -28.48
CA MET A 32 -45.06 -12.61 -29.46
C MET A 32 -45.60 -13.27 -30.73
N ILE A 33 -44.96 -14.34 -31.21
CA ILE A 33 -45.43 -15.08 -32.38
C ILE A 33 -46.67 -15.91 -32.01
N ASN A 34 -46.68 -16.54 -30.84
CA ASN A 34 -47.84 -17.30 -30.36
C ASN A 34 -49.07 -16.41 -30.18
N ASP A 35 -48.93 -15.22 -29.60
CA ASP A 35 -50.03 -14.26 -29.41
C ASP A 35 -50.69 -13.90 -30.74
N LYS A 36 -49.88 -13.70 -31.80
CA LYS A 36 -50.38 -13.38 -33.14
C LYS A 36 -51.12 -14.57 -33.77
N ILE A 37 -50.63 -15.78 -33.55
CA ILE A 37 -51.29 -17.00 -34.01
C ILE A 37 -52.64 -17.19 -33.29
N GLU A 38 -52.70 -16.91 -31.98
CA GLU A 38 -53.94 -16.95 -31.21
C GLU A 38 -54.98 -15.92 -31.66
N MET A 39 -54.52 -14.77 -32.19
CA MET A 39 -55.37 -13.77 -32.84
C MET A 39 -55.84 -14.16 -34.26
N GLY A 40 -55.50 -15.36 -34.73
CA GLY A 40 -55.92 -15.89 -36.04
C GLY A 40 -55.04 -15.48 -37.21
N ILE A 41 -53.83 -14.96 -36.96
CA ILE A 41 -52.85 -14.63 -38.00
C ILE A 41 -52.04 -15.87 -38.35
N CYS A 42 -51.84 -16.13 -39.64
CA CYS A 42 -51.00 -17.25 -40.08
C CYS A 42 -49.54 -17.04 -39.62
N GLU A 43 -48.85 -18.12 -39.27
CA GLU A 43 -47.49 -18.09 -38.71
C GLU A 43 -46.51 -17.30 -39.60
N GLU A 44 -46.60 -17.46 -40.92
CA GLU A 44 -45.77 -16.75 -41.89
C GLU A 44 -46.01 -15.24 -41.89
N ASP A 45 -47.26 -14.81 -41.72
CA ASP A 45 -47.64 -13.41 -41.67
C ASP A 45 -47.28 -12.78 -40.32
N ALA A 46 -47.39 -13.56 -39.24
CA ALA A 46 -46.94 -13.16 -37.92
C ALA A 46 -45.44 -12.85 -37.91
N ILE A 47 -44.62 -13.69 -38.56
CA ILE A 47 -43.17 -13.46 -38.69
C ILE A 47 -42.88 -12.28 -39.62
N ARG A 48 -43.59 -12.18 -40.76
CA ARG A 48 -43.41 -11.08 -41.71
C ARG A 48 -43.71 -9.71 -41.08
N SER A 49 -44.66 -9.66 -40.15
CA SER A 49 -45.01 -8.43 -39.42
C SER A 49 -43.96 -7.97 -38.40
N LEU A 50 -43.01 -8.84 -38.02
CA LEU A 50 -41.92 -8.50 -37.10
C LEU A 50 -40.73 -7.83 -37.79
N GLY A 51 -40.60 -7.98 -39.12
CA GLY A 51 -39.50 -7.44 -39.90
C GLY A 51 -38.41 -8.47 -40.22
N ASP A 52 -37.27 -7.99 -40.73
CA ASP A 52 -36.13 -8.85 -41.08
C ASP A 52 -35.36 -9.30 -39.82
N VAL A 53 -34.97 -10.58 -39.79
CA VAL A 53 -34.25 -11.17 -38.65
C VAL A 53 -32.92 -10.47 -38.40
N ASN A 54 -32.25 -9.98 -39.45
CA ASN A 54 -30.96 -9.30 -39.32
C ASN A 54 -31.12 -7.92 -38.67
N ASP A 55 -32.19 -7.20 -38.99
CA ASP A 55 -32.49 -5.90 -38.39
C ASP A 55 -32.81 -6.05 -36.90
N ILE A 56 -33.66 -7.01 -36.57
CA ILE A 56 -34.03 -7.37 -35.19
C ILE A 56 -32.78 -7.73 -34.37
N THR A 57 -31.93 -8.61 -34.90
CA THR A 57 -30.72 -9.03 -34.17
C THR A 57 -29.69 -7.91 -34.04
N THR A 58 -29.63 -6.98 -34.99
CA THR A 58 -28.78 -5.78 -34.92
C THR A 58 -29.27 -4.83 -33.83
N GLU A 59 -30.57 -4.57 -33.76
CA GLU A 59 -31.18 -3.73 -32.71
C GLU A 59 -30.92 -4.33 -31.32
N ILE A 60 -31.16 -5.63 -31.14
CA ILE A 60 -30.88 -6.35 -29.89
C ILE A 60 -29.40 -6.21 -29.49
N LYS A 61 -28.47 -6.39 -30.43
CA LYS A 61 -27.02 -6.23 -30.18
C LYS A 61 -26.70 -4.81 -29.71
N THR A 62 -27.26 -3.79 -30.36
CA THR A 62 -27.00 -2.38 -29.99
C THR A 62 -27.53 -2.06 -28.59
N ASN A 63 -28.72 -2.52 -28.24
CA ASN A 63 -29.32 -2.33 -26.92
C ASN A 63 -28.51 -3.02 -25.81
N LEU A 64 -28.12 -4.29 -26.02
CA LEU A 64 -27.30 -5.05 -25.06
C LEU A 64 -25.90 -4.44 -24.86
N LEU A 65 -25.31 -3.87 -25.91
CA LEU A 65 -24.01 -3.18 -25.82
C LEU A 65 -24.13 -1.82 -25.12
N GLY A 66 -25.20 -1.07 -25.37
CA GLY A 66 -25.50 0.20 -24.68
C GLY A 66 -25.69 0.02 -23.18
N GLU A 67 -26.41 -1.03 -22.77
CA GLU A 67 -26.63 -1.36 -21.36
C GLU A 67 -25.32 -1.78 -20.65
N ARG A 68 -24.41 -2.48 -21.37
CA ARG A 68 -23.08 -2.83 -20.86
C ARG A 68 -22.12 -1.64 -20.78
N SER A 69 -22.28 -0.64 -21.65
CA SER A 69 -21.51 0.62 -21.62
C SER A 69 -21.86 1.46 -20.41
N ASN A 70 -23.16 1.61 -20.09
CA ASN A 70 -23.62 2.33 -18.90
C ASN A 70 -23.33 1.58 -17.58
N ASN A 71 -23.24 0.25 -17.63
CA ASN A 71 -22.86 -0.59 -16.49
C ASN A 71 -21.35 -0.84 -16.37
N LYS A 72 -20.48 -0.02 -16.99
CA LYS A 72 -19.13 0.15 -16.44
C LYS A 72 -19.30 0.91 -15.13
N ALA A 73 -19.54 0.15 -14.06
CA ALA A 73 -19.40 0.61 -12.69
C ALA A 73 -18.04 1.30 -12.59
N THR A 74 -18.06 2.62 -12.65
CA THR A 74 -16.88 3.42 -12.36
C THR A 74 -16.49 3.00 -10.96
N ASN A 75 -15.22 2.69 -10.76
CA ASN A 75 -14.69 2.44 -9.43
C ASN A 75 -14.78 3.75 -8.64
N SER A 76 -15.99 4.12 -8.21
CA SER A 76 -16.33 5.37 -7.53
C SER A 76 -15.45 5.54 -6.30
N LEU A 77 -15.12 4.42 -5.63
CA LEU A 77 -14.16 4.40 -4.54
C LEU A 77 -12.73 4.76 -4.96
N LYS A 78 -12.26 4.36 -6.14
CA LYS A 78 -10.93 4.74 -6.66
C LYS A 78 -10.90 6.21 -7.11
N ASN A 79 -11.95 6.68 -7.77
CA ASN A 79 -12.05 8.10 -8.14
C ASN A 79 -12.21 9.00 -6.91
N PHE A 80 -12.99 8.56 -5.92
CA PHE A 80 -13.12 9.23 -4.62
C PHE A 80 -11.78 9.23 -3.87
N LEU A 81 -11.06 8.10 -3.81
CA LEU A 81 -9.71 8.06 -3.24
C LEU A 81 -8.73 8.97 -3.97
N LEU A 82 -8.82 9.08 -5.30
CA LEU A 82 -7.97 9.93 -6.11
C LEU A 82 -8.24 11.42 -5.82
N ILE A 83 -9.51 11.82 -5.77
CA ILE A 83 -9.93 13.18 -5.43
C ILE A 83 -9.57 13.52 -3.97
N LEU A 84 -9.83 12.61 -3.05
CA LEU A 84 -9.46 12.74 -1.64
C LEU A 84 -7.94 12.80 -1.49
N GLY A 85 -7.21 12.01 -2.28
CA GLY A 85 -5.74 12.00 -2.37
C GLY A 85 -5.17 13.30 -2.90
N ILE A 86 -5.80 13.94 -3.91
CA ILE A 86 -5.39 15.24 -4.43
C ILE A 86 -5.68 16.35 -3.40
N CYS A 87 -6.82 16.31 -2.70
CA CYS A 87 -7.15 17.26 -1.64
C CYS A 87 -6.32 17.06 -0.36
N THR A 88 -5.93 15.84 -0.03
CA THR A 88 -5.05 15.54 1.11
C THR A 88 -3.57 15.64 0.76
N SER A 89 -3.17 15.51 -0.51
CA SER A 89 -1.79 15.64 -0.99
C SER A 89 -1.06 16.90 -0.50
N PRO A 90 -1.64 18.12 -0.54
CA PRO A 90 -0.95 19.32 -0.04
C PRO A 90 -0.71 19.29 1.48
N VAL A 91 -1.45 18.47 2.23
CA VAL A 91 -1.29 18.32 3.69
C VAL A 91 -0.44 17.09 4.05
N LEU A 92 -0.54 16.02 3.26
CA LEU A 92 0.18 14.77 3.49
C LEU A 92 1.66 14.86 3.11
N LEU A 93 2.00 15.63 2.07
CA LEU A 93 3.38 15.92 1.68
C LEU A 93 4.17 16.59 2.81
N PRO A 94 3.73 17.74 3.38
CA PRO A 94 4.45 18.38 4.49
C PRO A 94 4.48 17.49 5.74
N ILE A 95 3.41 16.75 6.04
CA ILE A 95 3.40 15.79 7.16
C ILE A 95 4.43 14.68 6.97
N GLY A 96 4.54 14.14 5.76
CA GLY A 96 5.57 13.13 5.43
C GLY A 96 6.98 13.68 5.62
N ILE A 97 7.23 14.91 5.16
CA ILE A 97 8.52 15.60 5.34
C ILE A 97 8.81 15.78 6.83
N ILE A 98 7.87 16.30 7.62
CA ILE A 98 8.04 16.49 9.07
C ILE A 98 8.40 15.15 9.75
N PHE A 99 7.70 14.07 9.39
CA PHE A 99 7.97 12.75 9.97
C PHE A 99 9.38 12.23 9.61
N THR A 100 9.82 12.42 8.36
CA THR A 100 11.18 12.05 7.95
C THR A 100 12.25 12.88 8.65
N VAL A 101 12.04 14.19 8.78
CA VAL A 101 12.97 15.09 9.49
C VAL A 101 13.04 14.71 10.96
N LEU A 102 11.92 14.46 11.62
CA LEU A 102 11.87 14.00 13.02
C LEU A 102 12.63 12.68 13.20
N PHE A 103 12.45 11.73 12.28
CA PHE A 103 13.16 10.46 12.32
C PHE A 103 14.69 10.66 12.23
N PHE A 104 15.16 11.47 11.28
CA PHE A 104 16.58 11.80 11.17
C PHE A 104 17.11 12.57 12.39
N LEU A 105 16.32 13.49 12.94
CA LEU A 105 16.69 14.25 14.13
C LEU A 105 16.92 13.31 15.33
N ILE A 106 16.02 12.35 15.55
CA ILE A 106 16.18 11.35 16.63
C ILE A 106 17.46 10.54 16.43
N LEU A 107 17.77 10.12 15.20
CA LEU A 107 19.02 9.39 14.91
C LEU A 107 20.26 10.25 15.21
N ILE A 108 20.26 11.51 14.80
CA ILE A 108 21.37 12.44 15.02
C ILE A 108 21.54 12.73 16.51
N LEU A 109 20.45 12.90 17.26
CA LEU A 109 20.49 13.10 18.72
C LEU A 109 21.12 11.90 19.42
N ILE A 110 20.71 10.68 19.07
CA ILE A 110 21.28 9.45 19.62
C ILE A 110 22.78 9.35 19.30
N ALA A 111 23.17 9.64 18.05
CA ALA A 111 24.56 9.61 17.63
C ALA A 111 25.42 10.67 18.36
N THR A 112 24.88 11.88 18.53
CA THR A 112 25.57 12.98 19.22
C THR A 112 25.73 12.70 20.70
N LEU A 113 24.71 12.15 21.36
CA LEU A 113 24.80 11.70 22.75
C LEU A 113 25.86 10.63 22.93
N PHE A 114 25.91 9.65 22.03
CA PHE A 114 26.93 8.60 22.06
C PHE A 114 28.34 9.18 21.92
N LEU A 115 28.54 10.08 20.95
CA LEU A 115 29.83 10.73 20.72
C LEU A 115 30.24 11.61 21.91
N SER A 116 29.33 12.40 22.45
CA SER A 116 29.58 13.30 23.58
C SER A 116 30.06 12.56 24.82
N ILE A 117 29.33 11.50 25.22
CA ILE A 117 29.70 10.71 26.41
C ILE A 117 31.02 9.95 26.15
N GLY A 118 31.20 9.42 24.94
CA GLY A 118 32.44 8.76 24.52
C GLY A 118 33.66 9.66 24.65
N VAL A 119 33.62 10.84 24.02
CA VAL A 119 34.70 11.83 24.09
C VAL A 119 34.94 12.28 25.54
N THR A 120 33.87 12.53 26.30
CA THR A 120 33.99 12.96 27.71
C THR A 120 34.71 11.91 28.56
N SER A 121 34.37 10.62 28.39
CA SER A 121 35.05 9.53 29.12
C SER A 121 36.56 9.49 28.83
N ILE A 122 36.96 9.58 27.57
CA ILE A 122 38.37 9.59 27.17
C ILE A 122 39.06 10.83 27.73
N SER A 123 38.41 11.99 27.65
CA SER A 123 38.98 13.24 28.15
C SER A 123 39.24 13.21 29.66
N LEU A 124 38.40 12.52 30.44
CA LEU A 124 38.60 12.34 31.88
C LEU A 124 39.82 11.49 32.21
N PHE A 125 40.09 10.43 31.43
CA PHE A 125 41.31 9.64 31.60
C PHE A 125 42.56 10.46 31.30
N VAL A 126 42.55 11.20 30.20
CA VAL A 126 43.66 12.08 29.83
C VAL A 126 43.86 13.17 30.89
N PHE A 127 42.77 13.81 31.31
CA PHE A 127 42.78 14.83 32.36
C PHE A 127 43.37 14.28 33.66
N GLY A 128 42.89 13.13 34.13
CA GLY A 128 43.36 12.50 35.35
C GLY A 128 44.87 12.22 35.30
N ILE A 129 45.38 11.67 34.19
CA ILE A 129 46.82 11.36 34.06
C ILE A 129 47.67 12.63 33.99
N VAL A 130 47.31 13.58 33.11
CA VAL A 130 48.10 14.79 32.88
C VAL A 130 48.20 15.64 34.14
N ASN A 131 47.07 15.91 34.81
CA ASN A 131 47.06 16.71 36.03
C ASN A 131 47.80 16.02 37.18
N SER A 132 47.78 14.69 37.23
CA SER A 132 48.51 13.95 38.25
C SER A 132 50.02 14.06 38.05
N ILE A 133 50.50 14.03 36.80
CA ILE A 133 51.93 14.26 36.48
C ILE A 133 52.32 15.68 36.87
N GLU A 134 51.50 16.68 36.53
CA GLU A 134 51.75 18.08 36.87
C GLU A 134 51.83 18.29 38.39
N MET A 135 50.90 17.73 39.16
CA MET A 135 50.91 17.81 40.62
C MET A 135 52.14 17.13 41.23
N ILE A 136 52.62 16.01 40.67
CA ILE A 136 53.87 15.37 41.09
C ILE A 136 55.06 16.32 40.90
N MET A 137 55.12 17.05 39.77
CA MET A 137 56.22 17.98 39.49
C MET A 137 56.23 19.19 40.43
N ILE A 138 55.07 19.66 40.89
CA ILE A 138 54.93 20.79 41.80
C ILE A 138 55.21 20.38 43.27
N GLY A 139 55.29 19.07 43.55
CA GLY A 139 55.54 18.55 44.89
C GLY A 139 54.30 18.52 45.78
N GLU A 140 53.11 18.38 45.19
CA GLU A 140 51.84 18.26 45.92
C GLU A 140 51.74 16.98 46.78
N ASN A 141 50.76 16.96 47.69
CA ASN A 141 50.56 15.81 48.56
C ASN A 141 50.13 14.57 47.76
N ILE A 142 50.85 13.46 47.94
CA ILE A 142 50.59 12.17 47.30
C ILE A 142 49.14 11.71 47.50
N GLY A 143 48.54 11.97 48.66
CA GLY A 143 47.15 11.63 48.93
C GLY A 143 46.16 12.33 47.99
N ILE A 144 46.39 13.61 47.67
CA ILE A 144 45.54 14.38 46.76
C ILE A 144 45.68 13.85 45.32
N ILE A 145 46.91 13.55 44.91
CA ILE A 145 47.22 12.98 43.60
C ILE A 145 46.53 11.62 43.42
N MET A 146 46.59 10.75 44.43
CA MET A 146 45.93 9.44 44.38
C MET A 146 44.41 9.55 44.34
N ILE A 147 43.82 10.52 45.06
CA ILE A 147 42.37 10.78 45.01
C ILE A 147 41.96 11.26 43.62
N LEU A 148 42.70 12.20 43.02
CA LEU A 148 42.42 12.72 41.68
C LEU A 148 42.48 11.62 40.62
N LEU A 149 43.51 10.78 40.64
CA LEU A 149 43.60 9.59 39.79
C LEU A 149 42.42 8.67 40.02
N GLY A 150 42.17 8.28 41.27
CA GLY A 150 41.10 7.36 41.62
C GLY A 150 39.73 7.83 41.12
N LEU A 151 39.39 9.10 41.35
CA LEU A 151 38.13 9.68 40.88
C LEU A 151 38.05 9.72 39.34
N SER A 152 39.12 10.11 38.67
CA SER A 152 39.16 10.15 37.21
C SER A 152 38.95 8.76 36.60
N PHE A 153 39.55 7.73 37.19
CA PHE A 153 39.35 6.34 36.75
C PHE A 153 37.94 5.82 37.07
N ILE A 154 37.38 6.10 38.24
CA ILE A 154 36.03 5.65 38.62
C ILE A 154 34.98 6.29 37.71
N ILE A 155 35.02 7.61 37.56
CA ILE A 155 34.04 8.37 36.77
C ILE A 155 34.23 8.06 35.28
N GLY A 156 35.46 8.03 34.80
CA GLY A 156 35.78 7.66 33.42
C GLY A 156 35.31 6.24 33.07
N SER A 157 35.54 5.28 33.97
CA SER A 157 35.08 3.90 33.78
C SER A 157 33.56 3.80 33.78
N PHE A 158 32.88 4.50 34.69
CA PHE A 158 31.41 4.54 34.73
C PHE A 158 30.81 5.13 33.46
N LEU A 159 31.35 6.25 32.95
CA LEU A 159 30.89 6.83 31.68
C LEU A 159 31.16 5.88 30.49
N SER A 160 32.32 5.21 30.46
CA SER A 160 32.65 4.23 29.42
C SER A 160 31.73 3.00 29.44
N TYR A 161 31.28 2.58 30.62
CA TYR A 161 30.28 1.53 30.75
C TYR A 161 28.91 1.99 30.20
N LEU A 162 28.55 3.25 30.47
CA LEU A 162 27.30 3.83 29.99
C LEU A 162 27.28 3.97 28.46
N THR A 163 28.41 4.29 27.82
CA THR A 163 28.50 4.30 26.35
C THR A 163 28.34 2.90 25.74
N LEU A 164 28.92 1.86 26.36
CA LEU A 164 28.71 0.47 25.93
C LEU A 164 27.25 0.04 26.04
N GLN A 165 26.56 0.45 27.11
CA GLN A 165 25.14 0.15 27.28
C GLN A 165 24.28 0.86 26.22
N LEU A 166 24.59 2.14 25.92
CA LEU A 166 23.95 2.88 24.82
C LEU A 166 24.20 2.22 23.46
N TYR A 167 25.41 1.72 23.20
CA TYR A 167 25.73 0.98 21.98
C TYR A 167 24.88 -0.30 21.85
N ASN A 168 24.73 -1.06 22.93
CA ASN A 168 23.90 -2.26 22.93
C ASN A 168 22.43 -1.93 22.63
N VAL A 169 21.89 -0.87 23.23
CA VAL A 169 20.53 -0.38 22.95
C VAL A 169 20.41 0.03 21.47
N GLY A 170 21.38 0.80 20.94
CA GLY A 170 21.41 1.18 19.54
C GLY A 170 21.41 -0.02 18.58
N LYS A 171 22.20 -1.05 18.88
CA LYS A 171 22.25 -2.30 18.11
C LYS A 171 20.90 -3.04 18.13
N VAL A 172 20.23 -3.09 19.28
CA VAL A 172 18.89 -3.68 19.40
C VAL A 172 17.90 -2.93 18.51
N ILE A 173 17.87 -1.60 18.59
CA ILE A 173 16.98 -0.75 17.79
C ILE A 173 17.22 -0.98 16.29
N LEU A 174 18.47 -0.98 15.83
CA LEU A 174 18.80 -1.25 14.41
C LEU A 174 18.35 -2.64 13.96
N ASN A 175 18.53 -3.66 14.79
CA ASN A 175 18.04 -5.00 14.50
C ASN A 175 16.51 -5.07 14.42
N TYR A 176 15.80 -4.33 15.26
CA TYR A 176 14.34 -4.22 15.19
C TYR A 176 13.88 -3.52 13.91
N ILE A 177 14.53 -2.42 13.54
CA ILE A 177 14.26 -1.71 12.28
C ILE A 177 14.47 -2.66 11.09
N ASN A 178 15.62 -3.35 11.03
CA ASN A 178 15.90 -4.33 9.97
C ASN A 178 14.85 -5.45 9.92
N LYS A 179 14.42 -5.99 11.07
CA LYS A 179 13.36 -7.01 11.13
C LYS A 179 12.02 -6.48 10.60
N LEU A 180 11.65 -5.25 10.94
CA LEU A 180 10.42 -4.61 10.43
C LEU A 180 10.48 -4.41 8.91
N PHE A 181 11.59 -3.89 8.40
CA PHE A 181 11.81 -3.74 6.96
C PHE A 181 11.71 -5.08 6.22
N LEU A 182 12.38 -6.12 6.72
CA LEU A 182 12.30 -7.46 6.14
C LEU A 182 10.88 -8.05 6.18
N LYS A 183 10.11 -7.80 7.25
CA LYS A 183 8.71 -8.25 7.36
C LYS A 183 7.81 -7.55 6.34
N ILE A 184 7.99 -6.25 6.12
CA ILE A 184 7.23 -5.48 5.12
C ILE A 184 7.54 -5.99 3.71
N ILE A 185 8.82 -6.22 3.38
CA ILE A 185 9.23 -6.73 2.06
C ILE A 185 8.68 -8.13 1.82
N LYS A 186 8.79 -9.03 2.80
CA LYS A 186 8.24 -10.40 2.69
C LYS A 186 6.71 -10.39 2.53
N ARG A 187 5.99 -9.54 3.25
CA ARG A 187 4.53 -9.41 3.14
C ARG A 187 4.09 -8.92 1.76
N LYS A 188 4.82 -7.98 1.14
CA LYS A 188 4.55 -7.54 -0.24
C LYS A 188 4.77 -8.64 -1.28
N ARG A 189 5.76 -9.53 -1.11
CA ARG A 189 5.97 -10.67 -2.03
C ARG A 189 4.85 -11.70 -1.99
N VAL A 190 4.26 -11.97 -0.82
CA VAL A 190 3.16 -12.94 -0.70
C VAL A 190 1.88 -12.43 -1.36
N VAL A 191 1.60 -11.13 -1.28
CA VAL A 191 0.40 -10.53 -1.89
C VAL A 191 0.50 -10.44 -3.42
N ASN A 192 1.70 -10.33 -4.00
CA ASN A 192 1.88 -10.27 -5.45
C ASN A 192 1.92 -11.65 -6.14
N ASN A 193 1.88 -12.75 -5.38
CA ASN A 193 1.94 -14.13 -5.90
C ASN A 193 0.59 -14.88 -5.74
N VAL A 194 -0.49 -14.18 -5.42
CA VAL A 194 -1.88 -14.67 -5.35
C VAL A 194 -2.72 -13.84 -6.30
#